data_AF-E9FZR9-F1
#
_entry.id   AF-E9FZR9-F1
#
_cell.length_a   1.000
_cell.length_b   1.000
_cell.length_c   1.000
_cell.angle_alpha   90.00
_cell.angle_beta   90.00
_cell.angle_gamma   90.00
#
_symmetry.space_group_name_H-M   'P 1'
#
loop_
_entity.id
_entity.type
_entity.pdbx_description
1 polymer ?
#
loop_
_entity_poly.entity_id
_entity_poly.type
_entity_poly.pdbx_seq_one_letter_code
_entity_poly.pdbx_strand_id
1 'polypeptide(L)'
;MEQLMKLKFSGDIPCLSSIPLGTFHNNKYYIDDECLTHLEEINVMLKREDPNTRPLRRAIGFMDILNKDLIPILTSSKDQPDIFYSTIKLLVELTTPVECLMVSVDPSSRISPSQHIAIHELTQLLYGAKESFLDGKTTQVILNHLLHLSQKQLLSSDDCELVNHSLLLIRNILHAPERPCQIAVGECQVSSTTSTQQQQQNRILWNLYAQGLSHLLINLLGCSQATVKHYYFSIDIAGCLPCIFKQQSTKAFYFLSFLFTKTDFNLLRIYFA
;
A
#
# COMPACT_ATOMS: atom_id res chain seq x y z
N MET A 1 6.74 15.51 33.46
CA MET A 1 7.97 16.10 32.90
C MET A 1 8.88 14.95 32.51
N GLU A 2 8.75 14.55 31.25
CA GLU A 2 9.73 13.89 30.38
C GLU A 2 10.72 12.88 30.99
N GLN A 3 10.42 11.60 30.78
CA GLN A 3 11.44 10.67 30.29
C GLN A 3 10.96 10.10 28.96
N LEU A 4 10.99 10.97 27.94
CA LEU A 4 11.18 10.53 26.56
C LEU A 4 12.49 9.75 26.55
N MET A 5 12.39 8.42 26.43
CA MET A 5 13.52 7.54 26.21
C MET A 5 14.16 7.97 24.88
N LYS A 6 15.18 8.83 24.98
CA LYS A 6 16.00 9.22 23.84
C LYS A 6 16.75 7.98 23.38
N LEU A 7 16.17 7.25 22.42
CA LEU A 7 16.91 6.39 21.52
C LEU A 7 17.92 7.28 20.78
N LYS A 8 19.15 7.30 21.30
CA LYS A 8 20.34 7.83 20.65
C LYS A 8 21.36 6.69 20.60
N PHE A 9 21.42 6.04 19.45
CA PHE A 9 22.48 5.15 19.02
C PHE A 9 23.05 5.68 17.71
N SER A 10 24.26 6.23 17.78
CA SER A 10 25.07 6.67 16.64
C SER A 10 24.88 5.76 15.40
N GLY A 11 24.12 6.21 14.41
CA GLY A 11 23.71 5.42 13.23
C GLY A 11 22.26 4.89 13.27
N ASP A 12 21.38 5.57 13.99
CA ASP A 12 20.04 5.20 14.48
C ASP A 12 19.07 4.49 13.50
N ILE A 13 19.25 3.19 13.27
CA ILE A 13 18.12 2.29 13.01
C ILE A 13 17.80 1.62 14.36
N PRO A 14 16.57 1.73 14.89
CA PRO A 14 16.18 0.99 16.08
C PRO A 14 16.43 -0.49 15.83
N CYS A 15 16.84 -1.20 16.88
CA CYS A 15 16.82 -2.64 16.85
C CYS A 15 15.35 -3.09 16.75
N LEU A 16 14.83 -3.23 15.52
CA LEU A 16 13.44 -3.61 15.26
C LEU A 16 13.07 -4.95 15.91
N SER A 17 14.04 -5.83 16.14
CA SER A 17 13.85 -7.07 16.89
C SER A 17 13.55 -6.85 18.38
N SER A 18 13.72 -5.64 18.89
CA SER A 18 13.40 -5.25 20.28
C SER A 18 12.09 -4.47 20.41
N ILE A 19 11.37 -4.25 19.30
CA ILE A 19 10.08 -3.55 19.27
C ILE A 19 8.99 -4.61 19.08
N PRO A 20 8.41 -5.16 20.17
CA PRO A 20 7.39 -6.21 20.05
C PRO A 20 6.11 -5.62 19.45
N LEU A 21 5.67 -6.19 18.33
CA LEU A 21 4.37 -5.87 17.72
C LEU A 21 3.31 -6.92 18.09
N GLY A 22 3.74 -8.16 18.28
CA GLY A 22 2.90 -9.27 18.69
C GLY A 22 3.63 -10.59 18.53
N THR A 23 2.91 -11.69 18.80
CA THR A 23 3.47 -13.04 18.74
C THR A 23 2.44 -14.06 18.25
N PHE A 24 2.92 -15.09 17.56
CA PHE A 24 2.09 -16.25 17.24
C PHE A 24 2.12 -17.27 18.39
N HIS A 25 0.94 -17.65 18.86
CA HIS A 25 0.77 -18.77 19.77
C HIS A 25 -0.41 -19.62 19.30
N ASN A 26 -0.20 -20.93 19.12
CA ASN A 26 -1.22 -21.88 18.64
C ASN A 26 -1.97 -21.43 17.38
N ASN A 27 -1.22 -20.95 16.37
CA ASN A 27 -1.76 -20.49 15.08
C ASN A 27 -2.72 -19.28 15.19
N LYS A 28 -2.67 -18.55 16.31
CA LYS A 28 -3.35 -17.27 16.52
C LYS A 28 -2.30 -16.20 16.79
N TYR A 29 -2.47 -15.04 16.18
CA TYR A 29 -1.64 -13.87 16.46
C TYR A 29 -2.20 -13.12 17.66
N TYR A 30 -1.33 -12.79 18.60
CA TYR A 30 -1.62 -12.00 19.78
C TYR A 30 -0.88 -10.67 19.63
N ILE A 31 -1.65 -9.58 19.56
CA ILE A 31 -1.14 -8.22 19.43
C ILE A 31 -0.56 -7.81 20.79
N ASP A 32 0.62 -7.20 20.79
CA ASP A 32 1.27 -6.70 22.00
C ASP A 32 0.51 -5.51 22.60
N ASP A 33 0.56 -5.35 23.93
CA ASP A 33 -0.15 -4.27 24.64
C ASP A 33 0.36 -2.89 24.22
N GLU A 34 1.64 -2.76 23.88
CA GLU A 34 2.27 -1.51 23.42
C GLU A 34 2.33 -1.41 21.88
N CYS A 35 1.67 -2.32 21.16
CA CYS A 35 1.71 -2.39 19.69
C CYS A 35 1.34 -1.06 19.02
N LEU A 36 0.32 -0.33 19.54
CA LEU A 36 -0.08 0.95 18.96
C LEU A 36 1.07 1.96 19.01
N THR A 37 1.71 2.12 20.17
CA THR A 37 2.83 3.03 20.38
C THR A 37 3.99 2.68 19.46
N HIS A 38 4.31 1.39 19.34
CA HIS A 38 5.35 0.92 18.44
C HIS A 38 5.05 1.16 16.95
N LEU A 39 3.81 0.93 16.51
CA LEU A 39 3.40 1.21 15.13
C LEU A 39 3.51 2.71 14.82
N GLU A 40 3.06 3.57 15.73
CA GLU A 40 3.15 5.02 15.57
C GLU A 40 4.60 5.51 15.53
N GLU A 41 5.46 4.98 16.39
CA GLU A 41 6.89 5.29 16.40
C GLU A 41 7.54 4.90 15.06
N ILE A 42 7.32 3.68 14.58
CA ILE A 42 7.87 3.22 13.29
C ILE A 42 7.39 4.12 12.14
N ASN A 43 6.11 4.50 12.13
CA ASN A 43 5.57 5.43 11.13
C ASN A 43 6.29 6.79 11.16
N VAL A 44 6.54 7.35 12.34
CA VAL A 44 7.29 8.61 12.50
C VAL A 44 8.74 8.46 12.02
N MET A 45 9.36 7.31 12.31
CA MET A 45 10.75 7.04 11.94
C MET A 45 10.95 6.86 10.44
N LEU A 46 10.02 6.20 9.74
CA LEU A 46 10.07 6.06 8.27
C LEU A 46 10.07 7.42 7.56
N LYS A 47 9.35 8.41 8.10
CA LYS A 47 9.33 9.77 7.54
C LYS A 47 10.63 10.55 7.73
N ARG A 48 11.49 10.09 8.64
CA ARG A 48 12.77 10.73 9.00
C ARG A 48 13.98 9.95 8.47
N GLU A 49 13.77 8.80 7.83
CA GLU A 49 14.86 7.98 7.32
C GLU A 49 15.65 8.71 6.23
N ASP A 50 16.93 8.39 6.10
CA ASP A 50 17.76 8.95 5.03
C ASP A 50 17.18 8.58 3.65
N PRO A 51 16.84 9.58 2.81
CA PRO A 51 16.11 9.32 1.58
C PRO A 51 16.94 8.61 0.50
N ASN A 52 18.27 8.62 0.61
CA ASN A 52 19.19 8.00 -0.36
C ASN A 52 19.44 6.54 -0.05
N THR A 53 19.32 6.14 1.22
CA THR A 53 19.70 4.80 1.70
C THR A 53 18.54 3.98 2.26
N ARG A 54 17.42 4.62 2.62
CA ARG A 54 16.17 4.03 3.17
C ARG A 54 16.41 2.89 4.18
N PRO A 55 17.25 3.13 5.20
CA PRO A 55 17.82 2.07 6.01
C PRO A 55 16.76 1.33 6.85
N LEU A 56 15.77 2.06 7.38
CA LEU A 56 14.73 1.48 8.23
C LEU A 56 13.81 0.58 7.40
N ARG A 57 13.36 1.08 6.25
CA ARG A 57 12.51 0.31 5.33
C ARG A 57 13.19 -0.97 4.84
N ARG A 58 14.48 -0.91 4.55
CA ARG A 58 15.30 -2.07 4.18
C ARG A 58 15.41 -3.07 5.34
N ALA A 59 15.63 -2.60 6.57
CA ALA A 59 15.67 -3.45 7.75
C ALA A 59 14.31 -4.15 7.99
N ILE A 60 13.19 -3.44 7.85
CA ILE A 60 11.83 -4.00 7.94
C ILE A 60 11.63 -5.10 6.90
N GLY A 61 12.06 -4.87 5.64
CA GLY A 61 12.01 -5.87 4.58
C GLY A 61 12.89 -7.09 4.86
N PHE A 62 14.11 -6.88 5.34
CA PHE A 62 15.03 -7.97 5.69
C PHE A 62 14.48 -8.86 6.82
N MET A 63 13.86 -8.27 7.83
CA MET A 63 13.28 -9.00 8.97
C MET A 63 11.93 -9.65 8.63
N ASP A 64 11.34 -9.30 7.49
CA ASP A 64 10.03 -9.75 7.03
C ASP A 64 8.88 -9.36 7.98
N ILE A 65 9.00 -8.19 8.61
CA ILE A 65 8.01 -7.68 9.60
C ILE A 65 6.64 -7.50 8.95
N LEU A 66 6.59 -7.17 7.66
CA LEU A 66 5.33 -7.04 6.93
C LEU A 66 4.51 -8.34 7.02
N ASN A 67 5.11 -9.48 6.71
CA ASN A 67 4.40 -10.76 6.66
C ASN A 67 4.27 -11.42 8.03
N LYS A 68 5.27 -11.24 8.91
CA LYS A 68 5.28 -11.85 10.25
C LYS A 68 4.41 -11.11 11.26
N ASP A 69 4.24 -9.81 11.10
CA ASP A 69 3.55 -8.96 12.08
C ASP A 69 2.43 -8.15 11.44
N LEU A 70 2.72 -7.30 10.44
CA LEU A 70 1.74 -6.31 9.97
C LEU A 70 0.50 -6.95 9.33
N ILE A 71 0.65 -7.99 8.51
CA ILE A 71 -0.49 -8.70 7.90
C ILE A 71 -1.31 -9.47 8.97
N PRO A 72 -0.68 -10.20 9.91
CA PRO A 72 -1.38 -10.78 11.06
C PRO A 72 -2.11 -9.74 11.94
N ILE A 73 -1.50 -8.60 12.23
CA ILE A 73 -2.12 -7.49 12.97
C ILE A 73 -3.32 -6.96 12.20
N LEU A 74 -3.17 -6.69 10.90
CA LEU A 74 -4.25 -6.21 10.04
C LEU A 74 -5.47 -7.14 10.10
N THR A 75 -5.26 -8.46 10.08
CA THR A 75 -6.34 -9.45 10.09
C THR A 75 -6.92 -9.73 11.49
N SER A 76 -6.20 -9.39 12.56
CA SER A 76 -6.57 -9.68 13.95
C SER A 76 -7.08 -8.45 14.73
N SER A 77 -6.86 -7.23 14.25
CA SER A 77 -7.18 -5.95 14.92
C SER A 77 -8.62 -5.44 14.69
N LYS A 78 -9.59 -6.32 14.42
CA LYS A 78 -10.97 -5.93 14.08
C LYS A 78 -11.64 -5.03 15.13
N ASP A 79 -11.33 -5.25 16.41
CA ASP A 79 -11.90 -4.53 17.54
C ASP A 79 -10.97 -3.42 18.08
N GLN A 80 -9.86 -3.14 17.38
CA GLN A 80 -8.84 -2.17 17.77
C GLN A 80 -8.59 -1.18 16.61
N PRO A 81 -9.50 -0.21 16.39
CA PRO A 81 -9.48 0.66 15.22
C PRO A 81 -8.19 1.49 15.09
N ASP A 82 -7.61 1.93 16.21
CA ASP A 82 -6.38 2.72 16.20
C ASP A 82 -5.18 1.89 15.73
N ILE A 83 -5.08 0.63 16.17
CA ILE A 83 -4.04 -0.31 15.73
C ILE A 83 -4.23 -0.64 14.25
N PHE A 84 -5.47 -0.91 13.84
CA PHE A 84 -5.80 -1.13 12.43
C PHE A 84 -5.35 0.05 11.57
N TYR A 85 -5.65 1.27 12.02
CA TYR A 85 -5.32 2.48 11.30
C TYR A 85 -3.80 2.72 11.21
N SER A 86 -3.08 2.64 12.33
CA SER A 86 -1.62 2.79 12.36
C SER A 86 -0.92 1.70 11.53
N THR A 87 -1.51 0.49 11.45
CA THR A 87 -1.02 -0.59 10.57
C THR A 87 -1.24 -0.26 9.09
N ILE A 88 -2.41 0.25 8.71
CA ILE A 88 -2.68 0.69 7.33
C ILE A 88 -1.70 1.81 6.91
N LYS A 89 -1.48 2.81 7.78
CA LYS A 89 -0.50 3.87 7.55
C LYS A 89 0.91 3.32 7.30
N LEU A 90 1.34 2.37 8.14
CA LEU A 90 2.66 1.76 8.00
C LEU A 90 2.77 0.94 6.70
N LEU A 91 1.74 0.16 6.35
CA LEU A 91 1.70 -0.60 5.10
C LEU A 91 1.73 0.33 3.87
N VAL A 92 1.00 1.45 3.89
CA VAL A 92 1.05 2.48 2.83
C VAL A 92 2.47 3.00 2.66
N GLU A 93 3.10 3.39 3.78
CA GLU A 93 4.47 3.88 3.76
C GLU A 93 5.34 2.81 3.11
N LEU A 94 5.41 1.59 3.65
CA LEU A 94 6.26 0.48 3.20
C LEU A 94 6.04 0.06 1.73
N THR A 95 4.81 0.17 1.23
CA THR A 95 4.44 -0.23 -0.13
C THR A 95 4.60 0.87 -1.18
N THR A 96 5.08 2.05 -0.79
CA THR A 96 5.40 3.14 -1.73
C THR A 96 6.28 2.63 -2.88
N PRO A 97 5.90 2.88 -4.16
CA PRO A 97 6.69 2.42 -5.31
C PRO A 97 8.15 2.87 -5.23
N VAL A 98 9.07 2.02 -5.66
CA VAL A 98 10.52 2.25 -5.48
C VAL A 98 10.99 3.51 -6.22
N GLU A 99 10.39 3.80 -7.37
CA GLU A 99 10.65 5.00 -8.17
C GLU A 99 10.19 6.30 -7.48
N CYS A 100 9.23 6.22 -6.54
CA CYS A 100 8.86 7.37 -5.70
C CYS A 100 9.84 7.56 -4.53
N LEU A 101 10.53 6.50 -4.11
CA LEU A 101 11.49 6.54 -2.99
C LEU A 101 12.88 6.95 -3.45
N MET A 102 13.30 6.46 -4.62
CA MET A 102 14.64 6.55 -5.20
C MET A 102 14.61 7.46 -6.43
N VAL A 103 14.26 8.74 -6.24
CA VAL A 103 14.30 9.73 -7.32
C VAL A 103 15.75 10.19 -7.51
N SER A 104 16.33 9.91 -8.68
CA SER A 104 17.57 10.57 -9.08
C SER A 104 17.28 12.04 -9.36
N VAL A 105 17.84 12.95 -8.57
CA VAL A 105 17.70 14.41 -8.76
C VAL A 105 18.32 14.84 -10.11
N ASP A 106 19.23 14.04 -10.65
CA ASP A 106 19.88 14.29 -11.93
C ASP A 106 19.75 13.05 -12.85
N PRO A 107 19.03 13.14 -13.98
CA PRO A 107 18.93 12.06 -14.98
C PRO A 107 20.28 11.65 -15.56
N SER A 108 21.31 12.49 -15.42
CA SER A 108 22.67 12.24 -15.89
C SER A 108 23.59 11.60 -14.83
N SER A 109 23.17 11.58 -13.56
CA SER A 109 23.92 10.90 -12.50
C SER A 109 23.73 9.39 -12.58
N ARG A 110 24.85 8.64 -12.63
CA ARG A 110 24.80 7.18 -12.63
C ARG A 110 24.37 6.70 -11.24
N ILE A 111 23.44 5.76 -11.21
CA ILE A 111 23.06 5.07 -9.97
C ILE A 111 24.31 4.42 -9.36
N SER A 112 24.61 4.77 -8.11
CA SER A 112 25.73 4.18 -7.38
C SER A 112 25.47 2.70 -7.06
N PRO A 113 26.51 1.87 -6.89
CA PRO A 113 26.33 0.47 -6.47
C PRO A 113 25.50 0.32 -5.18
N SER A 114 25.66 1.23 -4.23
CA SER A 114 24.86 1.27 -2.98
C SER A 114 23.38 1.56 -3.24
N GLN A 115 23.05 2.45 -4.18
CA GLN A 115 21.67 2.71 -4.57
C GLN A 115 21.06 1.52 -5.32
N HIS A 116 21.84 0.82 -6.15
CA HIS A 116 21.37 -0.41 -6.79
C HIS A 116 21.01 -1.49 -5.77
N ILE A 117 21.81 -1.66 -4.72
CA ILE A 117 21.52 -2.59 -3.62
C ILE A 117 20.24 -2.17 -2.89
N ALA A 118 20.11 -0.88 -2.55
CA ALA A 118 18.91 -0.36 -1.89
C ALA A 118 17.65 -0.58 -2.74
N ILE A 119 17.67 -0.25 -4.04
CA ILE A 119 16.56 -0.49 -4.97
C ILE A 119 16.20 -1.97 -5.01
N HIS A 120 17.18 -2.86 -5.05
CA HIS A 120 16.93 -4.30 -5.07
C HIS A 120 16.22 -4.78 -3.80
N GLU A 121 16.72 -4.39 -2.62
CA GLU A 121 16.13 -4.79 -1.34
C GLU A 121 14.72 -4.21 -1.14
N LEU A 122 14.51 -2.95 -1.54
CA LEU A 122 13.17 -2.33 -1.54
C LEU A 122 12.22 -3.07 -2.49
N THR A 123 12.72 -3.51 -3.64
CA THR A 123 11.92 -4.30 -4.59
C THR A 123 11.55 -5.67 -4.00
N GLN A 124 12.46 -6.32 -3.25
CA GLN A 124 12.13 -7.58 -2.54
C GLN A 124 11.04 -7.38 -1.48
N LEU A 125 11.08 -6.27 -0.74
CA LEU A 125 10.00 -5.91 0.18
C LEU A 125 8.66 -5.78 -0.56
N LEU A 126 8.64 -5.10 -1.72
CA LEU A 126 7.41 -4.95 -2.51
C LEU A 126 6.89 -6.27 -3.09
N TYR A 127 7.77 -7.21 -3.46
CA TYR A 127 7.35 -8.56 -3.85
C TYR A 127 6.64 -9.27 -2.71
N GLY A 128 7.23 -9.28 -1.50
CA GLY A 128 6.61 -9.90 -0.33
C GLY A 128 5.29 -9.24 0.04
N ALA A 129 5.19 -7.91 -0.08
CA ALA A 129 3.95 -7.18 0.11
C ALA A 129 2.86 -7.59 -0.90
N LYS A 130 3.19 -7.73 -2.18
CA LYS A 130 2.21 -8.15 -3.19
C LYS A 130 1.75 -9.58 -2.98
N GLU A 131 2.68 -10.48 -2.64
CA GLU A 131 2.40 -11.90 -2.39
C GLU A 131 1.43 -12.09 -1.21
N SER A 132 1.54 -11.28 -0.16
CA SER A 132 0.66 -11.37 1.02
C SER A 132 -0.78 -10.90 0.77
N PHE A 133 -1.01 -10.13 -0.29
CA PHE A 133 -2.33 -9.71 -0.75
C PHE A 133 -2.99 -10.70 -1.73
N LEU A 134 -2.30 -11.79 -2.10
CA LEU A 134 -2.92 -12.89 -2.86
C LEU A 134 -3.93 -13.69 -2.02
N ASP A 135 -3.80 -13.65 -0.69
CA ASP A 135 -4.81 -14.17 0.23
C ASP A 135 -6.02 -13.23 0.24
N GLY A 136 -7.17 -13.77 -0.16
CA GLY A 136 -8.43 -13.04 -0.16
C GLY A 136 -8.83 -12.54 1.23
N LYS A 137 -8.36 -13.15 2.33
CA LYS A 137 -8.62 -12.66 3.70
C LYS A 137 -7.99 -11.28 3.93
N THR A 138 -6.76 -11.08 3.45
CA THR A 138 -6.04 -9.81 3.56
C THR A 138 -6.81 -8.69 2.85
N THR A 139 -7.22 -8.93 1.59
CA THR A 139 -7.99 -7.93 0.82
C THR A 139 -9.39 -7.71 1.40
N GLN A 140 -10.03 -8.77 1.91
CA GLN A 140 -11.38 -8.70 2.48
C GLN A 140 -11.44 -7.79 3.69
N VAL A 141 -10.45 -7.85 4.58
CA VAL A 141 -10.44 -7.05 5.81
C VAL A 141 -10.42 -5.56 5.48
N ILE A 142 -9.59 -5.15 4.51
CA ILE A 142 -9.52 -3.76 4.04
C ILE A 142 -10.83 -3.33 3.39
N LEU A 143 -11.38 -4.17 2.51
CA LEU A 143 -12.64 -3.85 1.82
C LEU A 143 -13.84 -3.79 2.76
N ASN A 144 -13.95 -4.69 3.73
CA ASN A 144 -15.02 -4.64 4.72
C ASN A 144 -14.99 -3.34 5.51
N HIS A 145 -13.78 -2.89 5.88
CA HIS A 145 -13.63 -1.64 6.60
C HIS A 145 -14.05 -0.44 5.74
N LEU A 146 -13.59 -0.38 4.49
CA LEU A 146 -13.99 0.67 3.55
C LEU A 146 -15.50 0.68 3.26
N LEU A 147 -16.12 -0.49 3.12
CA LEU A 147 -17.56 -0.63 2.93
C LEU A 147 -18.33 -0.11 4.15
N HIS A 148 -17.89 -0.46 5.36
CA HIS A 148 -18.47 0.04 6.60
C HIS A 148 -18.39 1.58 6.68
N LEU A 149 -17.23 2.16 6.33
CA LEU A 149 -17.09 3.62 6.27
C LEU A 149 -18.00 4.24 5.21
N SER A 150 -18.13 3.64 4.02
CA SER A 150 -18.97 4.15 2.94
C SER A 150 -20.47 4.20 3.27
N GLN A 151 -20.91 3.46 4.30
CA GLN A 151 -22.30 3.43 4.76
C GLN A 151 -22.59 4.51 5.82
N LYS A 152 -21.57 5.15 6.40
CA LYS A 152 -21.76 6.23 7.37
C LYS A 152 -22.37 7.45 6.68
N GLN A 153 -23.33 8.10 7.36
CA GLN A 153 -23.97 9.31 6.85
C GLN A 153 -23.02 10.52 6.82
N LEU A 154 -22.09 10.58 7.78
CA LEU A 154 -21.09 11.65 7.88
C LEU A 154 -19.74 11.02 8.26
N LEU A 155 -18.72 11.35 7.47
CA LEU A 155 -17.34 10.91 7.71
C LEU A 155 -16.60 11.98 8.50
N SER A 156 -15.97 11.58 9.60
CA SER A 156 -15.03 12.42 10.33
C SER A 156 -13.78 12.73 9.49
N SER A 157 -12.87 13.56 10.01
CA SER A 157 -11.58 13.79 9.36
C SER A 157 -10.76 12.49 9.32
N ASP A 158 -10.72 11.76 10.44
CA ASP A 158 -9.96 10.52 10.58
C ASP A 158 -10.53 9.40 9.70
N ASP A 159 -11.86 9.31 9.60
CA ASP A 159 -12.52 8.38 8.66
C ASP A 159 -12.07 8.64 7.22
N CYS A 160 -11.99 9.91 6.81
CA CYS A 160 -11.56 10.26 5.46
C CYS A 160 -10.08 9.98 5.22
N GLU A 161 -9.24 10.25 6.22
CA GLU A 161 -7.81 9.93 6.14
C GLU A 161 -7.61 8.41 6.05
N LEU A 162 -8.38 7.61 6.79
CA LEU A 162 -8.34 6.15 6.72
C LEU A 162 -8.84 5.61 5.37
N VAL A 163 -9.90 6.19 4.80
CA VAL A 163 -10.35 5.85 3.42
C VAL A 163 -9.22 6.12 2.42
N ASN A 164 -8.59 7.30 2.48
CA ASN A 164 -7.48 7.66 1.60
C ASN A 164 -6.33 6.66 1.71
N HIS A 165 -5.84 6.40 2.93
CA HIS A 165 -4.73 5.46 3.12
C HIS A 165 -5.09 4.04 2.68
N SER A 166 -6.33 3.60 2.88
CA SER A 166 -6.76 2.27 2.44
C SER A 166 -6.80 2.15 0.90
N LEU A 167 -7.31 3.18 0.21
CA LEU A 167 -7.30 3.22 -1.26
C LEU A 167 -5.87 3.33 -1.82
N LEU A 168 -5.03 4.13 -1.18
CA LEU A 168 -3.62 4.29 -1.51
C LEU A 168 -2.85 2.97 -1.32
N LEU A 169 -3.13 2.22 -0.27
CA LEU A 169 -2.57 0.88 -0.06
C LEU A 169 -2.97 -0.07 -1.20
N ILE A 170 -4.25 -0.12 -1.55
CA ILE A 170 -4.74 -0.94 -2.67
C ILE A 170 -4.00 -0.55 -3.96
N ARG A 171 -3.88 0.74 -4.25
CA ARG A 171 -3.13 1.26 -5.41
C ARG A 171 -1.68 0.81 -5.39
N ASN A 172 -0.98 0.98 -4.27
CA ASN A 172 0.42 0.62 -4.11
C ASN A 172 0.64 -0.89 -4.31
N ILE A 173 -0.22 -1.74 -3.76
CA ILE A 173 -0.16 -3.20 -3.94
C ILE A 173 -0.42 -3.61 -5.38
N LEU A 174 -1.40 -2.98 -6.05
CA LEU A 174 -1.66 -3.24 -7.47
C LEU A 174 -0.47 -2.80 -8.35
N HIS A 175 0.20 -1.70 -7.97
CA HIS A 175 1.36 -1.18 -8.67
C HIS A 175 2.65 -1.98 -8.39
N ALA A 176 2.76 -2.62 -7.22
CA ALA A 176 3.94 -3.36 -6.82
C ALA A 176 4.36 -4.37 -7.90
N PRO A 177 5.67 -4.57 -8.11
CA PRO A 177 6.17 -5.47 -9.14
C PRO A 177 5.80 -6.92 -8.81
N GLU A 178 5.78 -7.79 -9.82
CA GLU A 178 5.58 -9.24 -9.63
C GLU A 178 6.92 -9.96 -9.66
N ARG A 179 7.10 -10.94 -8.75
CA ARG A 179 8.31 -11.75 -8.74
C ARG A 179 8.41 -12.48 -10.08
N PRO A 180 9.52 -12.34 -10.84
CA PRO A 180 9.68 -13.05 -12.11
C PRO A 180 9.62 -14.56 -11.85
N CYS A 181 8.68 -15.25 -12.49
CA CYS A 181 8.59 -16.70 -12.40
C CYS A 181 9.84 -17.27 -13.09
N GLN A 182 10.76 -17.86 -12.32
CA GLN A 182 11.91 -18.59 -12.89
C GLN A 182 11.36 -19.88 -13.50
N ILE A 183 10.90 -19.82 -14.76
CA ILE A 183 10.69 -21.03 -15.53
C ILE A 183 12.07 -21.65 -15.69
N ALA A 184 12.29 -22.77 -15.00
CA ALA A 184 13.51 -23.54 -15.09
C ALA A 184 13.83 -23.80 -16.58
N VAL A 185 15.07 -23.55 -16.95
CA VAL A 185 15.58 -23.73 -18.31
C VAL A 185 15.40 -25.19 -18.70
N GLY A 186 14.35 -25.46 -19.48
CA GLY A 186 13.93 -26.79 -19.86
C GLY A 186 12.73 -26.71 -20.78
N GLU A 187 13.03 -26.44 -22.05
CA GLU A 187 12.15 -26.60 -23.21
C GLU A 187 11.08 -25.51 -23.46
N CYS A 188 11.25 -24.89 -24.63
CA CYS A 188 10.19 -24.37 -25.50
C CYS A 188 9.53 -23.01 -25.21
N GLN A 189 9.86 -22.11 -26.13
CA GLN A 189 8.99 -21.16 -26.82
C GLN A 189 8.85 -19.72 -26.29
N VAL A 190 9.46 -18.84 -27.10
CA VAL A 190 9.14 -17.44 -27.32
C VAL A 190 7.64 -17.28 -27.57
N SER A 191 6.90 -16.74 -26.60
CA SER A 191 5.76 -15.85 -26.83
C SER A 191 5.17 -15.29 -25.52
N SER A 192 5.06 -13.96 -25.45
CA SER A 192 4.35 -13.15 -24.44
C SER A 192 4.98 -12.98 -23.04
N THR A 193 6.06 -12.20 -22.96
CA THR A 193 6.64 -11.74 -21.67
C THR A 193 5.70 -10.86 -20.83
N THR A 194 4.58 -10.40 -21.37
CA THR A 194 3.57 -9.59 -20.66
C THR A 194 2.48 -10.41 -19.96
N SER A 195 2.21 -11.66 -20.36
CA SER A 195 1.06 -12.42 -19.85
C SER A 195 1.35 -13.12 -18.50
N THR A 196 2.61 -13.50 -18.26
CA THR A 196 3.06 -14.12 -17.01
C THR A 196 3.34 -13.10 -15.91
N GLN A 197 3.75 -11.87 -16.26
CA GLN A 197 4.05 -10.77 -15.32
C GLN A 197 2.82 -10.10 -14.67
N GLN A 198 1.60 -10.53 -14.99
CA GLN A 198 0.37 -9.92 -14.46
C GLN A 198 -0.54 -10.92 -13.71
N GLN A 199 -0.05 -12.12 -13.43
CA GLN A 199 -0.88 -13.17 -12.82
C GLN A 199 -1.26 -12.81 -11.37
N GLN A 200 -0.32 -12.25 -10.61
CA GLN A 200 -0.58 -11.86 -9.21
C GLN A 200 -1.53 -10.67 -9.15
N GLN A 201 -1.29 -9.63 -9.95
CA GLN A 201 -2.13 -8.44 -10.06
C GLN A 201 -3.57 -8.80 -10.43
N ASN A 202 -3.75 -9.65 -11.44
CA ASN A 202 -5.08 -10.09 -11.87
C ASN A 202 -5.81 -10.84 -10.76
N ARG A 203 -5.11 -11.73 -10.02
CA ARG A 203 -5.72 -12.46 -8.90
C ARG A 203 -6.15 -11.52 -7.77
N ILE A 204 -5.31 -10.54 -7.41
CA ILE A 204 -5.65 -9.53 -6.40
C ILE A 204 -6.86 -8.71 -6.87
N LEU A 205 -6.86 -8.30 -8.13
CA LEU A 205 -7.97 -7.56 -8.73
C LEU A 205 -9.28 -8.36 -8.69
N TRP A 206 -9.24 -9.65 -9.02
CA TRP A 206 -10.39 -10.54 -8.93
C TRP A 206 -10.91 -10.65 -7.49
N ASN A 207 -10.03 -10.83 -6.51
CA ASN A 207 -10.43 -10.84 -5.09
C ASN A 207 -11.14 -9.54 -4.74
N LEU A 208 -10.54 -8.38 -5.03
CA LEU A 208 -11.12 -7.08 -4.72
C LEU A 208 -12.47 -6.86 -5.39
N TYR A 209 -12.59 -7.24 -6.68
CA TYR A 209 -13.84 -7.12 -7.43
C TYR A 209 -14.94 -8.01 -6.84
N ALA A 210 -14.64 -9.29 -6.58
CA ALA A 210 -15.58 -10.24 -5.99
C ALA A 210 -16.06 -9.80 -4.59
N GLN A 211 -15.22 -9.05 -3.88
CA GLN A 211 -15.48 -8.53 -2.54
C GLN A 211 -16.19 -7.15 -2.54
N GLY A 212 -16.53 -6.60 -3.71
CA GLY A 212 -17.38 -5.41 -3.83
C GLY A 212 -16.65 -4.08 -4.04
N LEU A 213 -15.37 -4.08 -4.44
CA LEU A 213 -14.62 -2.85 -4.73
C LEU A 213 -15.35 -1.93 -5.72
N SER A 214 -15.99 -2.49 -6.75
CA SER A 214 -16.71 -1.71 -7.78
C SER A 214 -17.85 -0.87 -7.18
N HIS A 215 -18.67 -1.48 -6.32
CA HIS A 215 -19.77 -0.81 -5.65
C HIS A 215 -19.26 0.25 -4.66
N LEU A 216 -18.20 -0.08 -3.92
CA LEU A 216 -17.53 0.86 -3.02
C LEU A 216 -17.07 2.12 -3.77
N LEU A 217 -16.36 1.97 -4.88
CA LEU A 217 -15.86 3.09 -5.67
C LEU A 217 -17.01 3.99 -6.15
N ILE A 218 -18.10 3.39 -6.65
CA ILE A 218 -19.28 4.15 -7.09
C ILE A 218 -19.90 4.94 -5.93
N ASN A 219 -20.02 4.32 -4.76
CA ASN A 219 -20.57 4.98 -3.57
C ASN A 219 -19.69 6.16 -3.14
N LEU A 220 -18.38 5.97 -3.06
CA LEU A 220 -17.44 7.02 -2.68
C LEU A 220 -17.44 8.19 -3.69
N LEU A 221 -17.55 7.90 -4.98
CA LEU A 221 -17.68 8.92 -6.03
C LEU A 221 -19.04 9.64 -6.01
N GLY A 222 -20.10 8.94 -5.57
CA GLY A 222 -21.44 9.49 -5.41
C GLY A 222 -21.67 10.29 -4.12
N CYS A 223 -20.82 10.12 -3.10
CA CYS A 223 -20.91 10.82 -1.82
C CYS A 223 -20.63 12.32 -1.98
N SER A 224 -21.66 13.17 -2.00
CA SER A 224 -21.60 14.63 -2.19
C SER A 224 -20.98 15.44 -1.04
N GLN A 225 -20.37 14.80 -0.04
CA GLN A 225 -19.85 15.49 1.13
C GLN A 225 -18.38 15.91 0.95
N ALA A 226 -18.23 17.21 0.67
CA ALA A 226 -17.03 18.05 0.69
C ALA A 226 -16.14 18.05 -0.56
N THR A 227 -16.23 19.16 -1.29
CA THR A 227 -15.53 19.54 -2.53
C THR A 227 -14.01 19.36 -2.49
N VAL A 228 -13.38 19.37 -1.30
CA VAL A 228 -11.93 19.14 -1.12
C VAL A 228 -11.60 17.66 -0.89
N LYS A 229 -12.48 16.91 -0.20
CA LYS A 229 -12.31 15.46 0.03
C LYS A 229 -12.51 14.66 -1.25
N HIS A 230 -13.42 15.13 -2.11
CA HIS A 230 -13.60 14.60 -3.47
C HIS A 230 -12.31 14.58 -4.28
N TYR A 231 -11.44 15.59 -4.14
CA TYR A 231 -10.23 15.69 -4.96
C TYR A 231 -9.22 14.57 -4.64
N TYR A 232 -8.95 14.32 -3.36
CA TYR A 232 -8.04 13.25 -2.92
C TYR A 232 -8.60 11.87 -3.28
N PHE A 233 -9.89 11.62 -2.99
CA PHE A 233 -10.53 10.36 -3.38
C PHE A 233 -10.50 10.17 -4.89
N SER A 234 -10.76 11.21 -5.68
CA SER A 234 -10.78 11.09 -7.14
C SER A 234 -9.40 10.73 -7.71
N ILE A 235 -8.31 11.25 -7.13
CA ILE A 235 -6.94 10.92 -7.56
C ILE A 235 -6.58 9.48 -7.22
N ASP A 236 -6.83 9.05 -5.98
CA ASP A 236 -6.49 7.68 -5.56
C ASP A 236 -7.35 6.64 -6.30
N ILE A 237 -8.63 6.94 -6.49
CA ILE A 237 -9.53 6.15 -7.31
C ILE A 237 -9.02 6.13 -8.76
N ALA A 238 -8.73 7.30 -9.36
CA ALA A 238 -8.22 7.39 -10.72
C ALA A 238 -6.89 6.66 -10.90
N GLY A 239 -6.02 6.60 -9.89
CA GLY A 239 -4.80 5.80 -9.92
C GLY A 239 -5.06 4.28 -9.89
N CYS A 240 -6.14 3.85 -9.22
CA CYS A 240 -6.59 2.46 -9.26
C CYS A 240 -7.23 2.09 -10.60
N LEU A 241 -7.88 3.02 -11.30
CA LEU A 241 -8.62 2.73 -12.54
C LEU A 241 -7.73 2.12 -13.63
N PRO A 242 -6.57 2.66 -14.04
CA PRO A 242 -5.69 2.02 -15.01
C PRO A 242 -5.29 0.60 -14.62
N CYS A 243 -5.07 0.34 -13.33
CA CYS A 243 -4.74 -1.00 -12.82
C CYS A 243 -5.91 -1.98 -12.94
N ILE A 244 -7.14 -1.51 -12.68
CA ILE A 244 -8.38 -2.29 -12.80
C ILE A 244 -8.80 -2.49 -14.27
N PHE A 245 -8.58 -1.49 -15.12
CA PHE A 245 -9.17 -1.38 -16.46
C PHE A 245 -8.23 -1.67 -17.62
N LYS A 246 -6.96 -2.02 -17.36
CA LYS A 246 -6.02 -2.53 -18.38
C LYS A 246 -6.54 -3.78 -19.13
N GLN A 247 -7.68 -4.36 -18.73
CA GLN A 247 -8.31 -5.54 -19.33
C GLN A 247 -9.77 -5.38 -19.84
N GLN A 248 -10.41 -4.19 -19.84
CA GLN A 248 -11.77 -4.05 -20.41
C GLN A 248 -11.90 -2.90 -21.41
N SER A 249 -11.85 -3.21 -22.70
CA SER A 249 -11.76 -2.24 -23.81
C SER A 249 -13.04 -1.45 -24.14
N THR A 250 -14.10 -1.48 -23.34
CA THR A 250 -15.32 -0.68 -23.66
C THR A 250 -16.08 -0.16 -22.45
N LYS A 251 -16.25 -0.97 -21.39
CA LYS A 251 -16.93 -0.52 -20.15
C LYS A 251 -16.08 0.48 -19.36
N ALA A 252 -14.75 0.36 -19.43
CA ALA A 252 -13.81 1.32 -18.87
C ALA A 252 -13.97 2.72 -19.47
N PHE A 253 -14.19 2.81 -20.78
CA PHE A 253 -14.34 4.08 -21.48
C PHE A 253 -15.63 4.80 -21.05
N TYR A 254 -16.74 4.08 -20.88
CA TYR A 254 -17.98 4.67 -20.38
C TYR A 254 -17.89 5.07 -18.90
N PHE A 255 -17.21 4.30 -18.06
CA PHE A 255 -17.00 4.64 -16.64
C PHE A 255 -16.06 5.85 -16.47
N LEU A 256 -14.97 5.87 -17.24
CA LEU A 256 -14.06 7.02 -17.32
C LEU A 256 -14.78 8.24 -17.91
N SER A 257 -15.55 8.10 -18.99
CA SER A 257 -16.34 9.18 -19.58
C SER A 257 -17.42 9.71 -18.61
N PHE A 258 -18.03 8.85 -17.80
CA PHE A 258 -18.95 9.23 -16.72
C PHE A 258 -18.25 9.99 -15.58
N LEU A 259 -17.01 9.62 -15.25
CA LEU A 259 -16.18 10.34 -14.27
C LEU A 259 -15.69 11.69 -14.81
N PHE A 260 -15.24 11.74 -16.07
CA PHE A 260 -14.76 12.95 -16.73
C PHE A 260 -15.87 13.96 -17.07
N THR A 261 -17.12 13.54 -17.13
CA THR A 261 -18.27 14.46 -17.31
C THR A 261 -18.72 15.12 -16.00
N LYS A 262 -18.33 14.58 -14.83
CA LYS A 262 -18.66 15.16 -13.52
C LYS A 262 -17.50 15.89 -12.83
N THR A 263 -16.26 15.70 -13.28
CA THR A 263 -15.08 16.32 -12.66
C THR A 263 -14.54 17.42 -13.59
N ASP A 264 -14.48 18.65 -13.08
CA ASP A 264 -14.17 19.86 -13.84
C ASP A 264 -12.86 19.74 -14.66
N PHE A 265 -12.96 19.90 -15.99
CA PHE A 265 -11.89 19.67 -16.97
C PHE A 265 -10.63 20.52 -16.76
N ASN A 266 -10.74 21.63 -16.02
CA ASN A 266 -9.65 22.58 -15.82
C ASN A 266 -8.58 22.10 -14.82
N LEU A 267 -8.90 21.16 -13.94
CA LEU A 267 -7.97 20.68 -12.91
C LEU A 267 -6.95 19.64 -13.41
N LEU A 268 -7.29 18.88 -14.47
CA LEU A 268 -6.40 17.87 -15.06
C LEU A 268 -5.34 18.47 -15.98
N ARG A 269 -5.58 19.67 -16.50
CA ARG A 269 -4.66 20.36 -17.41
C ARG A 269 -3.35 20.79 -16.74
N ILE A 270 -3.33 20.84 -15.39
CA ILE A 270 -2.15 21.16 -14.59
C ILE A 270 -1.23 19.93 -14.40
N TYR A 271 -1.75 18.71 -14.56
CA TYR A 271 -1.01 17.49 -14.22
C TYR A 271 -0.54 16.64 -15.42
N PHE A 272 -1.02 16.95 -16.64
CA PHE A 272 -0.61 16.28 -17.88
C PHE A 272 0.10 17.24 -18.87
N ALA A 273 0.68 18.33 -18.37
CA ALA A 273 1.55 19.22 -19.14
C ALA A 273 3.02 19.00 -18.75
#